data_AF-A0A0C4F0L5-F1
#
_entry.id   AF-A0A0C4F0L5-F1
#
_cell.length_a   1.000
_cell.length_b   1.000
_cell.length_c   1.000
_cell.angle_alpha   90.00
_cell.angle_beta   90.00
_cell.angle_gamma   90.00
#
_symmetry.space_group_name_H-M   'P 1'
#
loop_
_entity.id
_entity.type
_entity.pdbx_description
1 polymer ?
#
loop_
_entity_poly.entity_id
_entity_poly.type
_entity_poly.pdbx_seq_one_letter_code
_entity_poly.pdbx_strand_id
1 'polypeptide(L)'
;MKKPVKWQHNPAPPSAPPKNLSTPPRFLHPKHGQIPFPPFSQFTAQDKEAFFGMLDEFFARKFPARVPGGRPRDGKPPVALQTRPPSTAQEVQMQDEGVCRAEELARYFKGYRQWTRGPEQWYRADDPVPEPMRTADDVKRVSCWTQTGDERRQMNYVLFPDLSQLWSEVVFAVSDSGPPRYASARFRPPPGLIDGPTLAQAADSYGPPITQFALDAERGGRHVARGECWDLANEALKACPVQNPHIPPPLASISRTHGILLYHGTATAPGQGHGTWKQLHQLGIIRPGDIIEWRLVACRTVNPALSFTLGDPDHTAIIVEASGATVHTSRSADACPPTMLGLITVIEQSLKQLPVRRTYDLATISRGQVWIYRPMAEQRLLGPGANSPQFPPPQPSFLPA
;
A
#
# COMPACT_ATOMS: atom_id res chain seq x y z
N MET A 1 40.19 52.11 -29.01
CA MET A 1 41.00 50.92 -29.33
C MET A 1 41.39 50.22 -28.05
N LYS A 2 40.67 49.15 -27.67
CA LYS A 2 40.89 48.37 -26.45
C LYS A 2 41.54 47.04 -26.84
N LYS A 3 42.66 46.71 -26.19
CA LYS A 3 43.47 45.51 -26.44
C LYS A 3 42.73 44.23 -26.02
N PRO A 4 42.88 43.10 -26.74
CA PRO A 4 42.21 41.86 -26.39
C PRO A 4 42.94 41.13 -25.25
N VAL A 5 42.16 40.62 -24.30
CA VAL A 5 42.62 39.79 -23.17
C VAL A 5 42.77 38.36 -23.67
N LYS A 6 43.99 37.83 -23.60
CA LYS A 6 44.31 36.41 -23.85
C LYS A 6 43.92 35.58 -22.63
N TRP A 7 42.99 34.65 -22.79
CA TRP A 7 42.70 33.61 -21.80
C TRP A 7 43.75 32.50 -21.93
N GLN A 8 44.57 32.33 -20.89
CA GLN A 8 45.49 31.20 -20.76
C GLN A 8 44.73 29.97 -20.26
N HIS A 9 44.78 28.89 -21.03
CA HIS A 9 44.33 27.55 -20.62
C HIS A 9 45.28 27.00 -19.57
N ASN A 10 44.79 26.79 -18.35
CA ASN A 10 45.45 25.93 -17.36
C ASN A 10 45.17 24.46 -17.70
N PRO A 11 46.18 23.58 -17.76
CA PRO A 11 45.96 22.15 -17.91
C PRO A 11 45.36 21.54 -16.64
N ALA A 12 44.43 20.60 -16.82
CA ALA A 12 43.80 19.87 -15.73
C ALA A 12 44.82 19.01 -14.95
N PRO A 13 44.69 18.88 -13.62
CA PRO A 13 45.53 18.00 -12.82
C PRO A 13 45.23 16.52 -13.13
N PRO A 14 46.22 15.62 -12.98
CA PRO A 14 46.08 14.20 -13.32
C PRO A 14 45.06 13.51 -12.42
N SER A 15 44.23 12.67 -13.05
CA SER A 15 43.22 11.83 -12.41
C SER A 15 43.85 10.79 -11.50
N ALA A 16 43.33 10.70 -10.27
CA ALA A 16 43.69 9.66 -9.31
C ALA A 16 43.22 8.27 -9.79
N PRO A 17 43.95 7.19 -9.47
CA PRO A 17 43.60 5.84 -9.89
C PRO A 17 42.30 5.33 -9.23
N PRO A 18 41.53 4.46 -9.91
CA PRO A 18 40.27 3.94 -9.40
C PRO A 18 40.51 3.02 -8.19
N LYS A 19 39.80 3.29 -7.09
CA LYS A 19 39.79 2.45 -5.89
C LYS A 19 38.94 1.20 -6.14
N ASN A 20 39.58 0.04 -6.15
CA ASN A 20 38.94 -1.27 -6.11
C ASN A 20 38.05 -1.39 -4.87
N LEU A 21 36.73 -1.50 -5.08
CA LEU A 21 35.75 -1.83 -4.05
C LEU A 21 35.48 -3.34 -4.08
N SER A 22 36.26 -4.09 -3.31
CA SER A 22 35.95 -5.47 -2.93
C SER A 22 36.39 -5.75 -1.50
N THR A 23 35.78 -5.04 -0.55
CA THR A 23 35.77 -5.48 0.86
C THR A 23 34.58 -6.40 1.11
N PRO A 24 34.79 -7.65 1.58
CA PRO A 24 33.70 -8.50 2.01
C PRO A 24 33.02 -7.91 3.26
N PRO A 25 31.76 -8.28 3.54
CA PRO A 25 31.03 -7.73 4.67
C PRO A 25 31.77 -8.02 5.99
N ARG A 26 32.09 -6.96 6.73
CA ARG A 26 32.53 -7.04 8.13
C ARG A 26 31.39 -7.65 8.94
N PHE A 27 31.56 -8.89 9.38
CA PHE A 27 30.76 -9.46 10.44
C PHE A 27 30.91 -8.59 11.69
N LEU A 28 29.77 -8.25 12.30
CA LEU A 28 29.70 -7.49 13.54
C LEU A 28 30.57 -8.16 14.61
N HIS A 29 31.47 -7.39 15.22
CA HIS A 29 32.21 -7.85 16.40
C HIS A 29 31.20 -8.29 17.49
N PRO A 30 31.36 -9.50 18.06
CA PRO A 30 30.51 -9.95 19.15
C PRO A 30 30.72 -9.04 20.38
N LYS A 31 29.62 -8.53 20.94
CA LYS A 31 29.64 -7.82 22.22
C LYS A 31 30.16 -8.77 23.30
N HIS A 32 31.09 -8.32 24.13
CA HIS A 32 31.58 -9.05 25.30
C HIS A 32 30.39 -9.55 26.13
N GLY A 33 30.29 -10.88 26.31
CA GLY A 33 29.26 -11.54 27.13
C GLY A 33 28.30 -12.46 26.37
N GLN A 34 28.32 -12.50 25.04
CA GLN A 34 27.59 -13.53 24.29
C GLN A 34 28.36 -14.85 24.32
N ILE A 35 27.80 -15.84 24.99
CA ILE A 35 28.23 -17.24 24.86
C ILE A 35 28.02 -17.61 23.38
N PRO A 36 29.06 -18.04 22.65
CA PRO A 36 28.92 -18.42 21.26
C PRO A 36 27.96 -19.60 21.18
N PHE A 37 26.82 -19.40 20.52
CA PHE A 37 25.93 -20.51 20.20
C PHE A 37 26.65 -21.40 19.20
N PRO A 38 26.80 -22.71 19.49
CA PRO A 38 27.39 -23.62 18.53
C PRO A 38 26.53 -23.67 17.26
N PRO A 39 27.13 -23.89 16.07
CA PRO A 39 26.41 -24.10 14.83
C PRO A 39 25.33 -25.17 15.00
N PHE A 40 24.16 -24.98 14.38
CA PHE A 40 23.02 -25.88 14.58
C PHE A 40 23.33 -27.34 14.23
N SER A 41 24.32 -27.57 13.36
CA SER A 41 24.83 -28.90 13.01
C SER A 41 25.43 -29.66 14.19
N GLN A 42 25.92 -28.98 15.23
CA GLN A 42 26.60 -29.57 16.38
C GLN A 42 25.64 -30.02 17.50
N PHE A 43 24.36 -29.65 17.43
CA PHE A 43 23.36 -30.17 18.37
C PHE A 43 23.04 -31.64 18.08
N THR A 44 22.79 -32.40 19.14
CA THR A 44 22.34 -33.78 19.02
C THR A 44 20.95 -33.85 18.38
N ALA A 45 20.54 -35.02 17.90
CA ALA A 45 19.18 -35.20 17.38
C ALA A 45 18.12 -34.87 18.43
N GLN A 46 18.39 -35.22 19.69
CA GLN A 46 17.50 -34.96 20.82
C GLN A 46 17.36 -33.46 21.12
N ASP A 47 18.45 -32.69 21.07
CA ASP A 47 18.40 -31.23 21.28
C ASP A 47 17.60 -30.52 20.17
N LYS A 48 17.74 -30.99 18.93
CA LYS A 48 16.99 -30.47 17.79
C LYS A 48 15.50 -30.77 17.96
N GLU A 49 15.16 -31.99 18.35
CA GLU A 49 13.78 -32.40 18.62
C GLU A 49 13.17 -31.57 19.76
N ALA A 50 13.89 -31.35 20.85
CA ALA A 50 13.45 -30.49 21.95
C ALA A 50 13.24 -29.04 21.51
N PHE A 51 14.14 -28.50 20.68
CA PHE A 51 14.01 -27.16 20.10
C PHE A 51 12.77 -27.04 19.19
N PHE A 52 12.53 -28.03 18.31
CA PHE A 52 11.34 -28.04 17.46
C PHE A 52 10.05 -28.20 18.28
N GLY A 53 10.06 -29.03 19.34
CA GLY A 53 8.93 -29.14 20.27
C GLY A 53 8.61 -27.81 20.95
N MET A 54 9.63 -27.04 21.36
CA MET A 54 9.44 -25.71 21.93
C MET A 54 8.85 -24.70 20.92
N LEU A 55 9.26 -24.78 19.66
CA LEU A 55 8.67 -23.97 18.58
C LEU A 55 7.22 -24.37 18.33
N ASP A 56 6.92 -25.67 18.25
CA ASP A 56 5.57 -26.18 18.06
C ASP A 56 4.66 -25.74 19.20
N GLU A 57 5.12 -25.79 20.46
CA GLU A 57 4.38 -25.27 21.62
C GLU A 57 4.15 -23.76 21.51
N PHE A 58 5.19 -22.99 21.15
CA PHE A 58 5.09 -21.54 20.96
C PHE A 58 4.06 -21.18 19.88
N PHE A 59 4.11 -21.86 18.74
CA PHE A 59 3.19 -21.60 17.62
C PHE A 59 1.78 -22.12 17.90
N ALA A 60 1.61 -23.25 18.57
CA ALA A 60 0.30 -23.74 19.01
C ALA A 60 -0.36 -22.76 19.97
N ARG A 61 0.41 -22.18 20.90
CA ARG A 61 -0.07 -21.17 21.85
C ARG A 61 -0.39 -19.83 21.18
N LYS A 62 0.37 -19.44 20.16
CA LYS A 62 0.15 -18.18 19.42
C LYS A 62 -0.92 -18.28 18.34
N PHE A 63 -1.17 -19.47 17.79
CA PHE A 63 -2.07 -19.71 16.66
C PHE A 63 -2.89 -20.99 16.84
N PRO A 64 -3.89 -21.01 17.74
CA PRO A 64 -4.62 -22.22 18.13
C PRO A 64 -5.51 -22.85 17.04
N ALA A 65 -5.54 -22.31 15.82
CA ALA A 65 -6.44 -22.73 14.74
C ALA A 65 -5.79 -23.58 13.63
N ARG A 66 -4.53 -24.04 13.77
CA ARG A 66 -3.89 -24.92 12.77
C ARG A 66 -3.73 -26.34 13.31
N VAL A 67 -4.63 -27.22 12.90
CA VAL A 67 -4.47 -28.68 13.06
C VAL A 67 -3.46 -29.19 12.03
N PRO A 68 -2.36 -29.85 12.41
CA PRO A 68 -1.39 -30.41 11.46
C PRO A 68 -1.81 -31.83 11.09
N GLY A 69 -2.45 -31.99 9.93
CA GLY A 69 -2.97 -33.30 9.51
C GLY A 69 -3.29 -33.41 8.02
N GLY A 70 -2.39 -32.97 7.14
CA GLY A 70 -2.54 -33.16 5.71
C GLY A 70 -1.21 -33.03 4.98
N ARG A 71 -0.72 -34.11 4.38
CA ARG A 71 0.43 -34.07 3.45
C ARG A 71 0.03 -33.26 2.21
N PRO A 72 0.78 -32.22 1.80
CA PRO A 72 0.51 -31.55 0.54
C PRO A 72 1.14 -32.36 -0.62
N ARG A 73 0.30 -33.03 -1.41
CA ARG A 73 0.59 -33.29 -2.83
C ARG A 73 0.07 -32.09 -3.62
N ASP A 74 0.86 -31.62 -4.59
CA ASP A 74 0.61 -30.43 -5.43
C ASP A 74 0.69 -29.08 -4.70
N GLY A 75 1.89 -28.77 -4.20
CA GLY A 75 2.19 -27.49 -3.57
C GLY A 75 2.14 -26.32 -4.56
N LYS A 76 0.99 -25.67 -4.67
CA LYS A 76 0.91 -24.30 -5.21
C LYS A 76 1.87 -23.42 -4.38
N PRO A 77 2.73 -22.61 -5.02
CA PRO A 77 3.69 -21.78 -4.29
C PRO A 77 2.97 -20.76 -3.38
N PRO A 78 3.62 -20.32 -2.30
CA PRO A 78 3.05 -19.36 -1.36
C PRO A 78 2.76 -18.02 -2.05
N VAL A 79 1.59 -17.45 -1.75
CA VAL A 79 1.22 -16.11 -2.19
C VAL A 79 2.03 -15.08 -1.39
N ALA A 80 2.91 -14.34 -2.06
CA ALA A 80 3.57 -13.18 -1.46
C ALA A 80 2.60 -11.99 -1.44
N LEU A 81 2.08 -11.64 -0.27
CA LEU A 81 1.29 -10.42 -0.07
C LEU A 81 2.20 -9.33 0.50
N GLN A 82 2.55 -8.35 -0.32
CA GLN A 82 3.16 -7.10 0.14
C GLN A 82 2.05 -6.07 0.30
N THR A 83 1.86 -5.54 1.50
CA THR A 83 0.81 -4.53 1.80
C THR A 83 1.38 -3.26 2.42
N ARG A 84 2.71 -3.19 2.62
CA ARG A 84 3.35 -2.03 3.23
C ARG A 84 3.46 -0.91 2.21
N PRO A 85 3.06 0.33 2.54
CA PRO A 85 3.28 1.46 1.65
C PRO A 85 4.79 1.73 1.44
N PRO A 86 5.21 2.22 0.25
CA PRO A 86 6.54 2.78 0.00
C PRO A 86 7.00 3.71 1.12
N SER A 87 8.25 3.60 1.54
CA SER A 87 8.92 4.65 2.33
C SER A 87 9.64 5.68 1.45
N THR A 88 9.64 5.49 0.13
CA THR A 88 10.47 6.27 -0.80
C THR A 88 9.69 7.47 -1.34
N ALA A 89 10.20 8.67 -1.11
CA ALA A 89 9.65 9.96 -1.52
C ALA A 89 9.76 10.23 -3.03
N GLN A 90 9.45 9.26 -3.90
CA GLN A 90 9.24 9.56 -5.30
C GLN A 90 7.87 10.21 -5.47
N GLU A 91 7.86 11.40 -6.05
CA GLU A 91 6.68 11.99 -6.65
C GLU A 91 6.23 11.06 -7.77
N VAL A 92 5.43 10.05 -7.45
CA VAL A 92 4.40 9.66 -8.39
C VAL A 92 3.51 10.90 -8.46
N GLN A 93 3.77 11.75 -9.46
CA GLN A 93 2.73 12.64 -9.97
C GLN A 93 1.54 11.71 -10.21
N MET A 94 0.58 11.70 -9.28
CA MET A 94 -0.73 11.14 -9.59
C MET A 94 -1.18 11.97 -10.77
N GLN A 95 -0.96 11.44 -11.97
CA GLN A 95 -1.39 12.07 -13.18
C GLN A 95 -2.87 12.35 -12.99
N ASP A 96 -3.17 13.64 -13.08
CA ASP A 96 -4.51 14.18 -13.13
C ASP A 96 -5.35 13.33 -14.09
N GLU A 97 -6.51 12.92 -13.59
CA GLU A 97 -7.73 12.64 -14.34
C GLU A 97 -7.66 11.68 -15.54
N GLY A 98 -7.86 10.39 -15.25
CA GLY A 98 -8.74 9.57 -16.11
C GLY A 98 -8.16 8.26 -16.62
N VAL A 99 -6.86 8.00 -16.47
CA VAL A 99 -6.27 6.76 -17.00
C VAL A 99 -6.25 5.66 -15.95
N CYS A 100 -6.93 4.55 -16.25
CA CYS A 100 -6.96 3.36 -15.41
C CYS A 100 -5.57 2.70 -15.40
N ARG A 101 -4.88 2.66 -14.25
CA ARG A 101 -3.53 2.05 -14.12
C ARG A 101 -3.51 0.60 -14.58
N ALA A 102 -4.53 -0.17 -14.23
CA ALA A 102 -4.66 -1.56 -14.68
C ALA A 102 -4.80 -1.69 -16.21
N GLU A 103 -5.45 -0.72 -16.88
CA GLU A 103 -5.57 -0.73 -18.33
C GLU A 103 -4.23 -0.43 -19.01
N GLU A 104 -3.50 0.58 -18.52
CA GLU A 104 -2.16 0.92 -19.03
C GLU A 104 -1.25 -0.30 -18.98
N LEU A 105 -1.23 -0.98 -17.83
CA LEU A 105 -0.44 -2.19 -17.69
C LEU A 105 -1.00 -3.34 -18.54
N ALA A 106 -2.31 -3.46 -18.73
CA ALA A 106 -2.86 -4.45 -19.64
C ALA A 106 -2.38 -4.24 -21.09
N ARG A 107 -2.22 -2.98 -21.54
CA ARG A 107 -1.68 -2.68 -22.88
C ARG A 107 -0.23 -3.16 -23.04
N TYR A 108 0.59 -3.13 -21.99
CA TYR A 108 1.96 -3.65 -22.03
C TYR A 108 2.01 -5.12 -22.49
N PHE A 109 1.04 -5.95 -22.08
CA PHE A 109 0.97 -7.36 -22.47
C PHE A 109 0.70 -7.59 -23.97
N LYS A 110 0.15 -6.59 -24.70
CA LYS A 110 0.02 -6.69 -26.17
C LYS A 110 1.38 -6.76 -26.86
N GLY A 111 2.43 -6.19 -26.24
CA GLY A 111 3.80 -6.16 -26.76
C GLY A 111 4.63 -7.40 -26.49
N TYR A 112 4.07 -8.50 -25.98
CA TYR A 112 4.85 -9.64 -25.44
C TYR A 112 5.86 -10.27 -26.39
N ARG A 113 5.64 -10.16 -27.71
CA ARG A 113 6.57 -10.67 -28.72
C ARG A 113 7.92 -9.94 -28.73
N GLN A 114 7.98 -8.74 -28.15
CA GLN A 114 9.20 -7.95 -28.03
C GLN A 114 10.06 -8.41 -26.84
N TRP A 115 9.50 -9.13 -25.87
CA TRP A 115 10.18 -9.57 -24.64
C TRP A 115 11.16 -10.72 -24.89
N THR A 116 12.27 -10.37 -25.53
CA THR A 116 13.18 -11.36 -26.11
C THR A 116 14.45 -11.54 -25.29
N ARG A 117 14.87 -10.54 -24.49
CA ARG A 117 16.16 -10.61 -23.77
C ARG A 117 16.17 -9.88 -22.43
N GLY A 118 17.04 -10.37 -21.54
CA GLY A 118 17.46 -9.68 -20.31
C GLY A 118 16.29 -9.35 -19.38
N PRO A 119 16.16 -8.08 -18.93
CA PRO A 119 15.13 -7.69 -17.96
C PRO A 119 13.70 -7.89 -18.47
N GLU A 120 13.49 -7.94 -19.79
CA GLU A 120 12.17 -8.14 -20.39
C GLU A 120 11.60 -9.55 -20.14
N GLN A 121 12.44 -10.52 -19.76
CA GLN A 121 12.03 -11.87 -19.40
C GLN A 121 11.65 -12.03 -17.93
N TRP A 122 11.07 -10.98 -17.34
CA TRP A 122 10.62 -10.93 -15.95
C TRP A 122 9.73 -12.13 -15.56
N TYR A 123 8.98 -12.69 -16.51
CA TYR A 123 8.10 -13.84 -16.30
C TYR A 123 8.85 -15.15 -15.97
N ARG A 124 10.18 -15.17 -16.16
CA ARG A 124 11.06 -16.29 -15.77
C ARG A 124 11.65 -16.14 -14.38
N ALA A 125 11.56 -14.96 -13.76
CA ALA A 125 12.10 -14.74 -12.42
C ALA A 125 11.33 -15.54 -11.36
N ASP A 126 11.99 -15.80 -10.23
CA ASP A 126 11.35 -16.42 -9.07
C ASP A 126 10.18 -15.58 -8.55
N ASP A 127 10.35 -14.25 -8.60
CA ASP A 127 9.29 -13.28 -8.34
C ASP A 127 8.96 -12.49 -9.62
N PRO A 128 8.01 -12.97 -10.44
CA PRO A 128 7.74 -12.39 -11.75
C PRO A 128 6.96 -11.08 -11.61
N VAL A 129 7.67 -9.97 -11.77
CA VAL A 129 7.11 -8.61 -11.75
C VAL A 129 7.33 -7.95 -13.12
N PRO A 130 6.25 -7.58 -13.85
CA PRO A 130 6.37 -6.86 -15.12
C PRO A 130 7.27 -5.63 -15.03
N GLU A 131 7.99 -5.33 -16.10
CA GLU A 131 8.92 -4.18 -16.13
C GLU A 131 8.28 -2.86 -15.68
N PRO A 132 7.07 -2.49 -16.16
CA PRO A 132 6.42 -1.24 -15.73
C PRO A 132 6.02 -1.20 -14.25
N MET A 133 6.12 -2.33 -13.54
CA MET A 133 5.79 -2.47 -12.12
C MET A 133 6.99 -2.64 -11.21
N ARG A 134 8.23 -2.71 -11.70
CA ARG A 134 9.39 -2.99 -10.84
C ARG A 134 9.55 -1.98 -9.69
N THR A 135 9.11 -0.75 -9.90
CA THR A 135 9.15 0.35 -8.92
C THR A 135 7.81 0.56 -8.20
N ALA A 136 6.78 -0.23 -8.53
CA ALA A 136 5.45 -0.11 -7.93
C ALA A 136 5.38 -0.98 -6.66
N ASP A 137 5.75 -0.39 -5.53
CA ASP A 137 5.62 -0.98 -4.20
C ASP A 137 4.29 -0.64 -3.52
N ASP A 138 3.43 0.13 -4.20
CA ASP A 138 2.12 0.55 -3.74
C ASP A 138 0.97 -0.41 -4.11
N VAL A 139 1.28 -1.57 -4.69
CA VAL A 139 0.29 -2.53 -5.20
C VAL A 139 0.22 -3.79 -4.34
N LYS A 140 -0.96 -4.43 -4.35
CA LYS A 140 -1.11 -5.81 -3.87
C LYS A 140 -1.02 -6.75 -5.06
N ARG A 141 -0.12 -7.73 -5.00
CA ARG A 141 0.07 -8.73 -6.06
C ARG A 141 -0.18 -10.14 -5.54
N VAL A 142 -0.74 -10.97 -6.40
CA VAL A 142 -0.84 -12.42 -6.19
C VAL A 142 -0.40 -13.10 -7.48
N SER A 143 0.52 -14.05 -7.38
CA SER A 143 1.05 -14.78 -8.53
C SER A 143 0.92 -16.29 -8.29
N CYS A 144 0.59 -17.04 -9.32
CA CYS A 144 0.64 -18.50 -9.31
C CYS A 144 1.09 -19.02 -10.67
N TRP A 145 1.52 -20.28 -10.73
CA TRP A 145 1.90 -20.89 -11.99
C TRP A 145 1.60 -22.39 -12.01
N THR A 146 1.49 -22.92 -13.21
CA THR A 146 1.47 -24.36 -13.48
C THR A 146 2.51 -24.67 -14.56
N GLN A 147 3.05 -25.88 -14.55
CA GLN A 147 4.01 -26.33 -15.56
C GLN A 147 3.65 -27.74 -16.02
N THR A 148 3.58 -27.93 -17.33
CA THR A 148 3.31 -29.22 -17.98
C THR A 148 4.41 -29.48 -19.00
N GLY A 149 5.33 -30.39 -18.66
CA GLY A 149 6.53 -30.62 -19.46
C GLY A 149 7.38 -29.35 -19.55
N ASP A 150 7.64 -28.90 -20.78
CA ASP A 150 8.41 -27.69 -21.05
C ASP A 150 7.56 -26.41 -21.04
N GLU A 151 6.23 -26.50 -20.95
CA GLU A 151 5.38 -25.32 -20.95
C GLU A 151 5.08 -24.86 -19.52
N ARG A 152 5.42 -23.61 -19.19
CA ARG A 152 5.02 -22.94 -17.95
C ARG A 152 3.97 -21.88 -18.24
N ARG A 153 2.88 -21.92 -17.46
CA ARG A 153 1.78 -20.94 -17.45
C ARG A 153 1.85 -20.15 -16.16
N GLN A 154 2.18 -18.88 -16.25
CA GLN A 154 2.24 -17.92 -15.15
C GLN A 154 0.97 -17.06 -15.16
N MET A 155 0.26 -17.00 -14.03
CA MET A 155 -0.92 -16.15 -13.87
C MET A 155 -0.66 -15.15 -12.74
N ASN A 156 -1.08 -13.90 -12.94
CA ASN A 156 -0.88 -12.84 -11.95
C ASN A 156 -2.16 -12.02 -11.77
N TYR A 157 -2.39 -11.58 -10.55
CA TYR A 157 -3.36 -10.58 -10.15
C TYR A 157 -2.64 -9.39 -9.52
N VAL A 158 -3.05 -8.19 -9.88
CA VAL A 158 -2.55 -6.94 -9.32
C VAL A 158 -3.73 -6.06 -8.96
N LEU A 159 -3.73 -5.52 -7.74
CA LEU A 159 -4.66 -4.52 -7.26
C LEU A 159 -3.90 -3.25 -6.94
N PHE A 160 -4.28 -2.17 -7.62
CA PHE A 160 -3.67 -0.85 -7.53
C PHE A 160 -4.34 0.02 -6.45
N PRO A 161 -3.69 1.10 -5.96
CA PRO A 161 -4.30 2.03 -5.01
C PRO A 161 -5.59 2.70 -5.47
N ASP A 162 -5.76 2.92 -6.78
CA ASP A 162 -7.02 3.42 -7.36
C ASP A 162 -8.12 2.35 -7.37
N LEU A 163 -7.85 1.15 -6.85
CA LEU A 163 -8.70 -0.03 -6.83
C LEU A 163 -9.00 -0.63 -8.21
N SER A 164 -8.30 -0.17 -9.25
CA SER A 164 -8.26 -0.89 -10.52
C SER A 164 -7.56 -2.25 -10.34
N GLN A 165 -7.97 -3.22 -11.15
CA GLN A 165 -7.50 -4.61 -11.03
C GLN A 165 -6.99 -5.11 -12.38
N LEU A 166 -5.86 -5.81 -12.37
CA LEU A 166 -5.29 -6.48 -13.53
C LEU A 166 -5.19 -7.98 -13.27
N TRP A 167 -5.59 -8.76 -14.27
CA TRP A 167 -5.25 -10.18 -14.37
C TRP A 167 -4.42 -10.39 -15.63
N SER A 168 -3.36 -11.18 -15.51
CA SER A 168 -2.52 -11.55 -16.65
C SER A 168 -2.21 -13.03 -16.68
N GLU A 169 -1.97 -13.52 -17.88
CA GLU A 169 -1.50 -14.87 -18.16
C GLU A 169 -0.33 -14.79 -19.13
N VAL A 170 0.76 -15.51 -18.85
CA VAL A 170 1.92 -15.66 -19.71
C VAL A 170 2.25 -17.14 -19.83
N VAL A 171 2.32 -17.64 -21.07
CA VAL A 171 2.68 -19.03 -21.39
C VAL A 171 3.97 -19.04 -22.18
N PHE A 172 4.97 -19.75 -21.70
CA PHE A 172 6.29 -19.80 -22.30
C PHE A 172 6.93 -21.19 -22.14
N ALA A 173 7.89 -21.48 -23.01
CA ALA A 173 8.73 -22.66 -22.91
C ALA A 173 9.87 -22.42 -21.92
N VAL A 174 10.08 -23.33 -20.96
CA VAL A 174 11.10 -23.19 -19.92
C VAL A 174 12.49 -23.34 -20.53
N SER A 175 12.66 -24.28 -21.47
CA SER A 175 13.92 -24.58 -22.14
C SER A 175 14.36 -23.54 -23.19
N ASP A 176 13.40 -22.87 -23.82
CA ASP A 176 13.66 -21.87 -24.86
C ASP A 176 13.73 -20.48 -24.24
N SER A 177 14.78 -19.70 -24.50
CA SER A 177 14.89 -18.30 -24.07
C SER A 177 14.22 -17.31 -25.02
N GLY A 178 13.39 -17.77 -25.95
CA GLY A 178 12.57 -16.95 -26.83
C GLY A 178 11.47 -16.16 -26.10
N PRO A 179 10.69 -15.35 -26.85
CA PRO A 179 9.53 -14.66 -26.31
C PRO A 179 8.47 -15.66 -25.83
N PRO A 180 7.52 -15.25 -24.97
CA PRO A 180 6.41 -16.11 -24.61
C PRO A 180 5.65 -16.60 -25.84
N ARG A 181 5.12 -17.82 -25.78
CA ARG A 181 4.19 -18.34 -26.80
C ARG A 181 2.92 -17.53 -26.84
N TYR A 182 2.47 -17.10 -25.65
CA TYR A 182 1.25 -16.37 -25.46
C TYR A 182 1.38 -15.47 -24.23
N ALA A 183 0.84 -14.26 -24.32
CA ALA A 183 0.56 -13.43 -23.17
C ALA A 183 -0.76 -12.70 -23.36
N SER A 184 -1.52 -12.54 -22.29
CA SER A 184 -2.81 -11.87 -22.30
C SER A 184 -3.07 -11.20 -20.98
N ALA A 185 -3.83 -10.12 -21.02
CA ALA A 185 -4.21 -9.36 -19.86
C ALA A 185 -5.66 -8.91 -19.97
N ARG A 186 -6.32 -8.84 -18.82
CA ARG A 186 -7.65 -8.24 -18.66
C ARG A 186 -7.64 -7.35 -17.45
N PHE A 187 -8.43 -6.30 -17.48
CA PHE A 187 -8.51 -5.36 -16.38
C PHE A 187 -9.94 -5.08 -15.94
N ARG A 188 -10.08 -4.52 -14.75
CA ARG A 188 -11.30 -3.87 -14.25
C ARG A 188 -10.92 -2.44 -13.83
N PRO A 189 -11.66 -1.41 -14.29
CA PRO A 189 -11.39 -0.04 -13.90
C PRO A 189 -11.63 0.15 -12.38
N PRO A 190 -11.17 1.29 -11.83
CA PRO A 190 -11.56 1.72 -10.50
C PRO A 190 -13.09 1.64 -10.28
N PRO A 191 -13.55 1.45 -9.03
CA PRO A 191 -14.95 1.58 -8.69
C PRO A 191 -15.51 2.92 -9.17
N GLY A 192 -16.69 2.89 -9.78
CA GLY A 192 -17.39 4.11 -10.19
C GLY A 192 -17.91 4.91 -8.99
N LEU A 193 -18.71 5.94 -9.29
CA LEU A 193 -19.38 6.73 -8.26
C LEU A 193 -20.31 5.86 -7.41
N ILE A 194 -20.23 6.04 -6.09
CA ILE A 194 -21.12 5.39 -5.13
C ILE A 194 -22.22 6.37 -4.73
N ASP A 195 -23.46 5.89 -4.69
CA ASP A 195 -24.60 6.71 -4.29
C ASP A 195 -24.54 7.11 -2.80
N GLY A 196 -25.25 8.19 -2.48
CA GLY A 196 -25.29 8.77 -1.12
C GLY A 196 -25.78 7.78 -0.05
N PRO A 197 -26.89 7.04 -0.29
CA PRO A 197 -27.38 6.04 0.65
C PRO A 197 -26.37 4.92 0.95
N THR A 198 -25.70 4.39 -0.07
CA THR A 198 -24.67 3.35 0.11
C THR A 198 -23.49 3.89 0.90
N LEU A 199 -23.05 5.13 0.64
CA LEU A 199 -21.99 5.78 1.42
C LEU A 199 -22.39 6.04 2.88
N ALA A 200 -23.66 6.34 3.13
CA ALA A 200 -24.18 6.52 4.48
C ALA A 200 -24.23 5.17 5.22
N GLN A 201 -24.77 4.13 4.57
CA GLN A 201 -24.80 2.79 5.10
C GLN A 201 -23.40 2.26 5.44
N ALA A 202 -22.41 2.53 4.57
CA ALA A 202 -21.02 2.17 4.84
C ALA A 202 -20.50 2.87 6.11
N ALA A 203 -20.72 4.18 6.25
CA ALA A 203 -20.33 4.89 7.46
C ALA A 203 -21.02 4.34 8.71
N ASP A 204 -22.31 4.02 8.63
CA ASP A 204 -23.08 3.51 9.76
C ASP A 204 -22.67 2.08 10.15
N SER A 205 -22.27 1.27 9.17
CA SER A 205 -21.83 -0.12 9.39
C SER A 205 -20.40 -0.22 9.90
N TYR A 206 -19.47 0.49 9.25
CA TYR A 206 -18.03 0.36 9.53
C TYR A 206 -17.51 1.41 10.52
N GLY A 207 -18.15 2.58 10.57
CA GLY A 207 -17.67 3.73 11.36
C GLY A 207 -17.63 3.45 12.87
N PRO A 208 -18.73 2.99 13.50
CA PRO A 208 -18.75 2.69 14.92
C PRO A 208 -17.69 1.68 15.38
N PRO A 209 -17.55 0.47 14.79
CA PRO A 209 -16.53 -0.49 15.24
C PRO A 209 -15.09 -0.01 15.01
N ILE A 210 -14.80 0.69 13.90
CA ILE A 210 -13.46 1.24 13.63
C ILE A 210 -13.11 2.35 14.63
N THR A 211 -14.06 3.24 14.91
CA THR A 211 -13.90 4.30 15.91
C THR A 211 -13.68 3.70 17.30
N GLN A 212 -14.48 2.70 17.67
CA GLN A 212 -14.36 2.01 18.95
C GLN A 212 -12.99 1.33 19.10
N PHE A 213 -12.51 0.65 18.05
CA PHE A 213 -11.17 0.05 18.05
C PHE A 213 -10.08 1.09 18.31
N ALA A 214 -10.15 2.26 17.66
CA ALA A 214 -9.17 3.32 17.84
C ALA A 214 -9.20 3.89 19.28
N LEU A 215 -10.40 4.07 19.84
CA LEU A 215 -10.60 4.51 21.23
C LEU A 215 -10.05 3.49 22.24
N ASP A 216 -10.24 2.19 21.98
CA ASP A 216 -9.67 1.12 22.80
C ASP A 216 -8.14 1.09 22.71
N ALA A 217 -7.56 1.33 21.53
CA ALA A 217 -6.12 1.43 21.35
C ALA A 217 -5.52 2.60 22.14
N GLU A 218 -6.17 3.78 22.09
CA GLU A 218 -5.80 4.95 22.90
C GLU A 218 -5.83 4.63 24.40
N ARG A 219 -6.95 4.09 24.91
CA ARG A 219 -7.08 3.71 26.33
C ARG A 219 -6.09 2.63 26.76
N GLY A 220 -5.77 1.71 25.86
CA GLY A 220 -4.89 0.58 26.13
C GLY A 220 -3.42 0.97 26.32
N GLY A 221 -3.01 2.16 25.87
CA GLY A 221 -1.64 2.67 26.09
C GLY A 221 -0.55 1.76 25.52
N ARG A 222 -0.84 1.01 24.45
CA ARG A 222 0.10 0.09 23.80
C ARG A 222 0.03 0.24 22.29
N HIS A 223 1.15 0.01 21.61
CA HIS A 223 1.16 0.01 20.14
C HIS A 223 0.20 -1.03 19.58
N VAL A 224 -0.49 -0.67 18.50
CA VAL A 224 -1.22 -1.61 17.65
C VAL A 224 -0.24 -2.25 16.67
N ALA A 225 -0.22 -3.57 16.64
CA ALA A 225 0.71 -4.41 15.88
C ALA A 225 2.17 -3.96 16.03
N ARG A 226 2.83 -3.50 14.97
CA ARG A 226 4.25 -3.12 14.98
C ARG A 226 4.45 -1.66 15.41
N GLY A 227 3.36 -0.93 15.64
CA GLY A 227 3.38 0.48 16.05
C GLY A 227 3.49 1.47 14.90
N GLU A 228 3.48 1.04 13.63
CA GLU A 228 3.47 1.98 12.50
C GLU A 228 2.11 2.69 12.38
N CYS A 229 2.06 3.90 11.81
CA CYS A 229 0.82 4.67 11.67
C CYS A 229 -0.28 3.88 10.93
N TRP A 230 0.09 3.21 9.82
CA TRP A 230 -0.84 2.42 9.02
C TRP A 230 -1.34 1.13 9.71
N ASP A 231 -0.59 0.60 10.70
CA ASP A 231 -0.99 -0.61 11.43
C ASP A 231 -2.32 -0.37 12.17
N LEU A 232 -2.52 0.84 12.72
CA LEU A 232 -3.74 1.19 13.45
C LEU A 232 -4.98 1.07 12.56
N ALA A 233 -4.94 1.70 11.38
CA ALA A 233 -6.04 1.66 10.41
C ALA A 233 -6.27 0.24 9.87
N ASN A 234 -5.21 -0.45 9.48
CA ASN A 234 -5.31 -1.79 8.90
C ASN A 234 -5.85 -2.83 9.89
N GLU A 235 -5.41 -2.80 11.15
CA GLU A 235 -5.91 -3.72 12.17
C GLU A 235 -7.35 -3.39 12.59
N ALA A 236 -7.75 -2.11 12.58
CA ALA A 236 -9.16 -1.74 12.79
C ALA A 236 -10.08 -2.33 11.70
N LEU A 237 -9.67 -2.25 10.44
CA LEU A 237 -10.40 -2.84 9.31
C LEU A 237 -10.52 -4.37 9.43
N LYS A 238 -9.45 -5.05 9.84
CA LYS A 238 -9.46 -6.52 10.06
C LYS A 238 -10.30 -6.94 11.27
N ALA A 239 -10.32 -6.14 12.33
CA ALA A 239 -11.08 -6.42 13.54
C ALA A 239 -12.60 -6.25 13.34
N CYS A 240 -13.03 -5.39 12.43
CA CYS A 240 -14.44 -5.09 12.17
C CYS A 240 -15.31 -6.36 11.96
N PRO A 241 -15.00 -7.28 11.02
CA PRO A 241 -15.81 -8.49 10.83
C PRO A 241 -15.70 -9.50 11.98
N VAL A 242 -14.62 -9.47 12.78
CA VAL A 242 -14.46 -10.35 13.95
C VAL A 242 -15.42 -9.93 15.07
N GLN A 243 -15.58 -8.62 15.27
CA GLN A 243 -16.48 -8.05 16.28
C GLN A 243 -17.94 -8.05 15.82
N ASN A 244 -18.17 -7.98 14.49
CA ASN A 244 -19.49 -7.91 13.89
C ASN A 244 -19.61 -8.88 12.71
N PRO A 245 -19.82 -10.19 12.95
CA PRO A 245 -19.82 -11.21 11.90
C PRO A 245 -20.88 -11.01 10.80
N HIS A 246 -21.92 -10.23 11.08
CA HIS A 246 -22.97 -9.90 10.11
C HIS A 246 -22.57 -8.81 9.12
N ILE A 247 -21.48 -8.08 9.40
CA ILE A 247 -20.98 -7.03 8.51
C ILE A 247 -19.99 -7.67 7.52
N PRO A 248 -20.18 -7.49 6.21
CA PRO A 248 -19.22 -7.97 5.22
C PRO A 248 -17.81 -7.44 5.52
N PRO A 249 -16.74 -8.23 5.32
CA PRO A 249 -15.39 -7.74 5.57
C PRO A 249 -15.09 -6.48 4.73
N PRO A 250 -14.60 -5.39 5.36
CA PRO A 250 -14.18 -4.23 4.61
C PRO A 250 -12.88 -4.53 3.85
N LEU A 251 -12.57 -3.69 2.86
CA LEU A 251 -11.28 -3.72 2.18
C LEU A 251 -10.14 -3.58 3.21
N ALA A 252 -9.27 -4.58 3.29
CA ALA A 252 -8.02 -4.45 4.05
C ALA A 252 -7.12 -3.41 3.38
N SER A 253 -6.32 -2.67 4.17
CA SER A 253 -5.49 -1.60 3.62
C SER A 253 -4.51 -2.12 2.56
N ILE A 254 -4.39 -1.38 1.46
CA ILE A 254 -3.44 -1.66 0.38
C ILE A 254 -2.65 -0.39 0.14
N SER A 255 -1.40 -0.38 0.58
CA SER A 255 -0.58 0.83 0.56
C SER A 255 -1.34 1.98 1.24
N ARG A 256 -1.74 2.98 0.46
CA ARG A 256 -2.45 4.20 0.89
C ARG A 256 -3.98 4.11 0.84
N THR A 257 -4.52 2.99 0.37
CA THR A 257 -5.96 2.87 0.13
C THR A 257 -6.62 2.06 1.23
N HIS A 258 -7.56 2.71 1.91
CA HIS A 258 -8.25 2.17 3.09
C HIS A 258 -9.76 1.99 2.90
N GLY A 259 -10.25 2.17 1.67
CA GLY A 259 -11.68 2.14 1.34
C GLY A 259 -11.97 2.88 0.04
N ILE A 260 -13.19 3.37 -0.14
CA ILE A 260 -13.52 4.24 -1.27
C ILE A 260 -13.00 5.66 -1.00
N LEU A 261 -12.31 6.26 -1.98
CA LEU A 261 -11.82 7.63 -1.88
C LEU A 261 -13.01 8.60 -1.89
N LEU A 262 -13.14 9.40 -0.82
CA LEU A 262 -14.13 10.46 -0.70
C LEU A 262 -13.57 11.80 -1.18
N TYR A 263 -12.36 12.12 -0.75
CA TYR A 263 -11.75 13.43 -0.93
C TYR A 263 -10.25 13.29 -1.18
N HIS A 264 -9.74 14.08 -2.12
CA HIS A 264 -8.32 14.32 -2.31
C HIS A 264 -8.09 15.82 -2.45
N GLY A 265 -7.07 16.37 -1.79
CA GLY A 265 -6.68 17.76 -1.98
C GLY A 265 -5.21 18.01 -1.71
N THR A 266 -4.70 19.05 -2.38
CA THR A 266 -3.33 19.53 -2.28
C THR A 266 -3.35 20.99 -1.84
N ALA A 267 -2.60 21.30 -0.78
CA ALA A 267 -2.27 22.65 -0.38
C ALA A 267 -0.87 23.02 -0.87
N THR A 268 -0.71 24.22 -1.43
CA THR A 268 0.57 24.70 -1.99
C THR A 268 1.14 25.89 -1.23
N ALA A 269 0.28 26.66 -0.57
CA ALA A 269 0.62 27.75 0.33
C ALA A 269 -0.54 27.98 1.32
N PRO A 270 -0.36 28.77 2.40
CA PRO A 270 -1.47 29.14 3.28
C PRO A 270 -2.65 29.72 2.50
N GLY A 271 -3.84 29.10 2.63
CA GLY A 271 -5.03 29.52 1.91
C GLY A 271 -5.09 29.16 0.42
N GLN A 272 -4.02 28.56 -0.14
CA GLN A 272 -3.94 28.17 -1.55
C GLN A 272 -3.90 26.64 -1.69
N GLY A 273 -4.58 26.16 -2.72
CA GLY A 273 -4.64 24.74 -3.04
C GLY A 273 -5.83 24.41 -3.91
N HIS A 274 -5.97 23.14 -4.21
CA HIS A 274 -7.12 22.56 -4.89
C HIS A 274 -7.54 21.29 -4.16
N GLY A 275 -8.79 20.91 -4.30
CA GLY A 275 -9.26 19.63 -3.79
C GLY A 275 -10.60 19.28 -4.35
N THR A 276 -10.82 17.98 -4.46
CA THR A 276 -11.93 17.41 -5.21
C THR A 276 -12.57 16.31 -4.38
N TRP A 277 -13.89 16.40 -4.25
CA TRP A 277 -14.68 15.30 -3.76
C TRP A 277 -14.89 14.29 -4.88
N LYS A 278 -14.53 13.04 -4.63
CA LYS A 278 -14.66 11.96 -5.62
C LYS A 278 -16.04 11.31 -5.60
N GLN A 279 -16.87 11.60 -4.59
CA GLN A 279 -18.23 11.08 -4.46
C GLN A 279 -19.26 12.22 -4.41
N LEU A 280 -20.06 12.38 -5.47
CA LEU A 280 -20.96 13.54 -5.67
C LEU A 280 -22.08 13.67 -4.62
N HIS A 281 -22.51 12.57 -4.01
CA HIS A 281 -23.70 12.56 -3.15
C HIS A 281 -23.41 12.80 -1.67
N GLN A 282 -22.13 12.94 -1.29
CA GLN A 282 -21.70 13.20 0.09
C GLN A 282 -20.65 14.32 0.18
N LEU A 283 -20.76 15.31 -0.70
CA LEU A 283 -19.92 16.51 -0.66
C LEU A 283 -19.93 17.09 0.75
N GLY A 284 -18.77 17.22 1.38
CA GLY A 284 -18.64 17.84 2.70
C GLY A 284 -19.10 16.98 3.88
N ILE A 285 -19.22 15.66 3.75
CA ILE A 285 -19.61 14.80 4.88
C ILE A 285 -18.49 13.81 5.21
N ILE A 286 -17.55 14.27 6.04
CA ILE A 286 -16.59 13.43 6.76
C ILE A 286 -17.27 12.90 8.02
N ARG A 287 -17.09 11.62 8.34
CA ARG A 287 -17.70 10.97 9.50
C ARG A 287 -16.66 10.25 10.37
N PRO A 288 -16.96 10.05 11.67
CA PRO A 288 -16.17 9.14 12.50
C PRO A 288 -16.04 7.76 11.86
N GLY A 289 -14.82 7.21 11.90
CA GLY A 289 -14.42 5.96 11.27
C GLY A 289 -13.97 6.08 9.83
N ASP A 290 -14.12 7.24 9.17
CA ASP A 290 -13.37 7.54 7.95
C ASP A 290 -11.86 7.55 8.27
N ILE A 291 -11.03 7.19 7.29
CA ILE A 291 -9.57 7.08 7.44
C ILE A 291 -8.93 8.20 6.64
N ILE A 292 -8.04 8.94 7.28
CA ILE A 292 -7.31 10.05 6.67
C ILE A 292 -5.84 9.70 6.49
N GLU A 293 -5.30 10.11 5.35
CA GLU A 293 -3.88 10.02 5.05
C GLU A 293 -3.32 11.41 4.72
N TRP A 294 -2.11 11.69 5.22
CA TRP A 294 -1.36 12.91 4.96
C TRP A 294 -0.01 12.62 4.33
N ARG A 295 0.40 13.49 3.41
CA ARG A 295 1.76 13.55 2.86
C ARG A 295 2.29 14.97 2.93
N LEU A 296 3.41 15.16 3.62
CA LEU A 296 4.11 16.43 3.78
C LEU A 296 3.21 17.60 4.22
N VAL A 297 2.20 17.30 5.03
CA VAL A 297 1.19 18.25 5.48
C VAL A 297 1.74 19.12 6.60
N ALA A 298 1.71 20.43 6.42
CA ALA A 298 2.03 21.38 7.49
C ALA A 298 0.78 22.14 7.94
N CYS A 299 0.34 21.90 9.17
CA CYS A 299 -0.85 22.50 9.78
C CYS A 299 -0.65 22.70 11.29
N ARG A 300 -1.67 23.23 11.98
CA ARG A 300 -1.67 23.42 13.44
C ARG A 300 -2.58 22.42 14.14
N THR A 301 -2.21 22.06 15.36
CA THR A 301 -3.13 21.43 16.32
C THR A 301 -3.92 22.50 17.07
N VAL A 302 -5.08 22.13 17.63
CA VAL A 302 -5.92 23.09 18.39
C VAL A 302 -5.47 23.20 19.85
N ASN A 303 -5.21 22.08 20.52
CA ASN A 303 -4.90 22.04 21.94
C ASN A 303 -3.81 21.00 22.26
N PRO A 304 -2.55 21.42 22.53
CA PRO A 304 -2.02 22.78 22.42
C PRO A 304 -1.94 23.28 20.97
N ALA A 305 -1.90 24.60 20.77
CA ALA A 305 -1.70 25.20 19.46
C ALA A 305 -0.23 25.10 19.00
N LEU A 306 0.11 24.02 18.30
CA LEU A 306 1.47 23.74 17.83
C LEU A 306 1.47 23.56 16.32
N SER A 307 2.57 23.97 15.68
CA SER A 307 2.78 23.67 14.25
C SER A 307 3.31 22.25 14.11
N PHE A 308 2.70 21.47 13.22
CA PHE A 308 3.05 20.09 12.94
C PHE A 308 3.40 19.93 11.46
N THR A 309 4.33 19.02 11.18
CA THR A 309 4.51 18.44 9.84
C THR A 309 4.16 16.96 9.95
N LEU A 310 3.20 16.50 9.15
CA LEU A 310 2.71 15.14 9.08
C LEU A 310 3.07 14.54 7.73
N GLY A 311 3.34 13.23 7.68
CA GLY A 311 3.51 12.56 6.41
C GLY A 311 4.89 12.74 5.76
N ASP A 312 5.97 12.75 6.55
CA ASP A 312 7.36 12.63 6.09
C ASP A 312 8.06 11.43 6.79
N PRO A 313 7.85 10.16 6.35
CA PRO A 313 7.01 9.69 5.23
C PRO A 313 5.51 9.65 5.59
N ASP A 314 4.64 9.27 4.64
CA ASP A 314 3.17 9.32 4.75
C ASP A 314 2.61 8.89 6.12
N HIS A 315 1.52 9.52 6.54
CA HIS A 315 0.93 9.31 7.86
C HIS A 315 -0.56 8.99 7.75
N THR A 316 -1.01 7.94 8.42
CA THR A 316 -2.40 7.47 8.41
C THR A 316 -3.01 7.59 9.80
N ALA A 317 -4.28 7.99 9.89
CA ALA A 317 -5.04 8.00 11.13
C ALA A 317 -6.53 7.71 10.92
N ILE A 318 -7.22 7.39 12.02
CA ILE A 318 -8.66 7.16 12.05
C ILE A 318 -9.34 8.44 12.57
N ILE A 319 -10.30 8.97 11.81
CA ILE A 319 -11.09 10.12 12.23
C ILE A 319 -12.08 9.66 13.31
N VAL A 320 -12.09 10.34 14.45
CA VAL A 320 -13.04 10.07 15.54
C VAL A 320 -14.06 11.19 15.72
N GLU A 321 -13.76 12.37 15.19
CA GLU A 321 -14.68 13.51 15.13
C GLU A 321 -14.28 14.41 13.96
N ALA A 322 -15.28 14.92 13.23
CA ALA A 322 -15.09 15.91 12.18
C ALA A 322 -16.05 17.07 12.43
N SER A 323 -15.54 18.16 13.00
CA SER A 323 -16.32 19.33 13.40
C SER A 323 -16.03 20.48 12.43
N GLY A 324 -17.08 21.03 11.80
CA GLY A 324 -16.94 22.12 10.81
C GLY A 324 -16.54 21.67 9.40
N ALA A 325 -16.45 20.37 9.14
CA ALA A 325 -16.22 19.80 7.81
C ALA A 325 -17.43 19.87 6.86
N THR A 326 -18.50 20.58 7.22
CA THR A 326 -19.64 20.85 6.34
C THR A 326 -19.24 21.85 5.29
N VAL A 327 -18.63 21.37 4.20
CA VAL A 327 -18.53 22.14 2.96
C VAL A 327 -19.96 22.49 2.58
N HIS A 328 -20.35 23.76 2.76
CA HIS A 328 -21.64 24.23 2.27
C HIS A 328 -21.75 23.84 0.80
N THR A 329 -22.85 23.17 0.45
CA THR A 329 -23.20 22.63 -0.87
C THR A 329 -23.23 23.67 -2.00
N SER A 330 -22.81 24.91 -1.74
CA SER A 330 -22.77 26.02 -2.69
C SER A 330 -21.49 26.08 -3.54
N ARG A 331 -20.53 25.18 -3.36
CA ARG A 331 -19.32 25.09 -4.20
C ARG A 331 -19.36 23.82 -5.07
N SER A 332 -18.84 23.92 -6.30
CA SER A 332 -18.67 22.76 -7.18
C SER A 332 -17.78 21.70 -6.52
N ALA A 333 -17.99 20.43 -6.88
CA ALA A 333 -17.21 19.29 -6.37
C ALA A 333 -15.67 19.47 -6.56
N ASP A 334 -15.28 20.35 -7.49
CA ASP A 334 -13.91 20.56 -7.96
C ASP A 334 -13.18 21.75 -7.30
N ALA A 335 -13.80 22.42 -6.32
CA ALA A 335 -13.24 23.63 -5.71
C ALA A 335 -13.28 23.62 -4.17
N CYS A 336 -12.84 22.53 -3.56
CA CYS A 336 -12.76 22.38 -2.10
C CYS A 336 -11.31 22.16 -1.64
N PRO A 337 -10.47 23.21 -1.48
CA PRO A 337 -9.12 23.04 -0.98
C PRO A 337 -9.11 22.47 0.45
N PRO A 338 -8.01 21.83 0.90
CA PRO A 338 -7.95 21.22 2.24
C PRO A 338 -8.20 22.19 3.39
N THR A 339 -7.96 23.49 3.19
CA THR A 339 -8.27 24.57 4.14
C THR A 339 -9.75 24.67 4.50
N MET A 340 -10.65 24.09 3.70
CA MET A 340 -12.09 24.10 3.95
C MET A 340 -12.59 22.91 4.77
N LEU A 341 -11.73 21.95 5.11
CA LEU A 341 -12.16 20.74 5.82
C LEU A 341 -12.39 20.97 7.32
N GLY A 342 -12.05 22.16 7.85
CA GLY A 342 -12.31 22.53 9.23
C GLY A 342 -11.44 21.78 10.24
N LEU A 343 -12.03 21.42 11.38
CA LEU A 343 -11.36 20.71 12.46
C LEU A 343 -11.58 19.20 12.31
N ILE A 344 -10.49 18.44 12.33
CA ILE A 344 -10.55 16.98 12.33
C ILE A 344 -9.82 16.45 13.57
N THR A 345 -10.55 15.72 14.40
CA THR A 345 -9.98 14.96 15.51
C THR A 345 -9.75 13.52 15.06
N VAL A 346 -8.53 13.05 15.25
CA VAL A 346 -8.10 11.70 14.89
C VAL A 346 -7.56 10.96 16.09
N ILE A 347 -7.51 9.63 15.98
CA ILE A 347 -6.58 8.81 16.73
C ILE A 347 -5.52 8.28 15.77
N GLU A 348 -4.27 8.47 16.16
CA GLU A 348 -3.10 8.15 15.36
C GLU A 348 -2.01 7.50 16.24
N GLN A 349 -1.06 6.81 15.61
CA GLN A 349 0.12 6.29 16.29
C GLN A 349 1.36 6.42 15.37
N SER A 350 2.55 6.23 15.94
CA SER A 350 3.79 6.05 15.18
C SER A 350 4.77 5.19 15.97
N LEU A 351 5.91 4.80 15.39
CA LEU A 351 6.92 3.98 16.09
C LEU A 351 7.41 4.61 17.41
N LYS A 352 7.31 5.93 17.55
CA LYS A 352 7.76 6.67 18.74
C LYS A 352 6.59 7.18 19.59
N GLN A 353 5.36 6.93 19.16
CA GLN A 353 4.17 7.50 19.77
C GLN A 353 3.07 6.44 19.87
N LEU A 354 2.70 6.10 21.10
CA LEU A 354 1.54 5.28 21.37
C LEU A 354 0.26 5.92 20.78
N PRO A 355 -0.80 5.15 20.53
CA PRO A 355 -2.07 5.68 20.09
C PRO A 355 -2.50 6.90 20.92
N VAL A 356 -2.74 8.02 20.24
CA VAL A 356 -3.11 9.29 20.87
C VAL A 356 -4.22 9.97 20.09
N ARG A 357 -5.07 10.71 20.79
CA ARG A 357 -6.01 11.64 20.17
C ARG A 357 -5.38 12.99 19.90
N ARG A 358 -5.67 13.54 18.73
CA ARG A 358 -5.23 14.89 18.34
C ARG A 358 -6.25 15.55 17.43
N THR A 359 -6.46 16.84 17.65
CA THR A 359 -7.31 17.68 16.80
C THR A 359 -6.44 18.60 15.96
N TYR A 360 -6.57 18.48 14.65
CA TYR A 360 -5.90 19.30 13.65
C TYR A 360 -6.85 20.35 13.10
N ASP A 361 -6.36 21.57 12.96
CA ASP A 361 -7.03 22.65 12.26
C ASP A 361 -6.56 22.69 10.81
N LEU A 362 -7.36 22.09 9.92
CA LEU A 362 -7.00 22.01 8.50
C LEU A 362 -7.15 23.37 7.81
N ALA A 363 -7.87 24.35 8.38
CA ALA A 363 -7.88 25.71 7.84
C ALA A 363 -6.49 26.37 7.87
N THR A 364 -5.59 25.86 8.71
CA THR A 364 -4.20 26.32 8.81
C THR A 364 -3.23 25.54 7.92
N ILE A 365 -3.72 24.60 7.10
CA ILE A 365 -2.84 23.84 6.20
C ILE A 365 -2.16 24.78 5.21
N SER A 366 -0.85 24.66 5.13
CA SER A 366 0.02 25.55 4.33
C SER A 366 0.72 24.84 3.19
N ARG A 367 0.88 23.52 3.28
CA ARG A 367 1.40 22.67 2.21
C ARG A 367 1.00 21.22 2.46
N GLY A 368 1.14 20.37 1.43
CA GLY A 368 1.01 18.92 1.51
C GLY A 368 -0.29 18.41 0.91
N GLN A 369 -0.51 17.11 1.00
CA GLN A 369 -1.65 16.41 0.40
C GLN A 369 -2.45 15.66 1.45
N VAL A 370 -3.76 15.58 1.24
CA VAL A 370 -4.72 14.93 2.11
C VAL A 370 -5.60 14.00 1.30
N TRP A 371 -5.78 12.77 1.77
CA TRP A 371 -6.76 11.82 1.25
C TRP A 371 -7.68 11.37 2.37
N ILE A 372 -8.97 11.21 2.07
CA ILE A 372 -9.96 10.70 3.02
C ILE A 372 -10.70 9.54 2.37
N TYR A 373 -10.69 8.40 3.05
CA TYR A 373 -11.29 7.16 2.61
C TYR A 373 -12.44 6.77 3.53
N ARG A 374 -13.52 6.24 2.94
CA ARG A 374 -14.57 5.57 3.68
C ARG A 374 -14.39 4.05 3.62
N PRO A 375 -14.22 3.38 4.76
CA PRO A 375 -14.26 1.93 4.83
C PRO A 375 -15.54 1.37 4.20
N MET A 376 -15.40 0.33 3.39
CA MET A 376 -16.51 -0.31 2.68
C MET A 376 -16.18 -1.77 2.40
N ALA A 377 -17.22 -2.60 2.25
CA ALA A 377 -17.12 -4.02 1.91
C ALA A 377 -16.17 -4.26 0.74
N GLU A 378 -15.19 -5.15 0.91
CA GLU A 378 -14.21 -5.50 -0.13
C GLU A 378 -14.93 -5.96 -1.41
N GLN A 379 -15.92 -6.84 -1.26
CA GLN A 379 -16.69 -7.37 -2.39
C GLN A 379 -17.42 -6.28 -3.18
N ARG A 380 -17.86 -5.20 -2.53
CA ARG A 380 -18.55 -4.09 -3.19
C ARG A 380 -17.59 -3.26 -4.02
N LEU A 381 -16.39 -3.01 -3.51
CA LEU A 381 -15.36 -2.23 -4.20
C LEU A 381 -14.70 -3.05 -5.31
N LEU A 382 -14.29 -4.27 -4.99
CA LEU A 382 -13.48 -5.08 -5.88
C LEU A 382 -14.31 -5.98 -6.79
N GLY A 383 -15.56 -6.29 -6.46
CA GLY A 383 -16.39 -7.24 -7.22
C GLY A 383 -15.95 -8.70 -7.07
N PRO A 384 -16.48 -9.62 -7.90
CA PRO A 384 -16.09 -11.03 -7.87
C PRO A 384 -14.65 -11.23 -8.33
N GLY A 385 -13.96 -12.24 -7.77
CA GLY A 385 -12.59 -12.61 -8.13
C GLY A 385 -11.49 -11.76 -7.50
N ALA A 386 -11.83 -10.91 -6.52
CA ALA A 386 -10.87 -10.12 -5.78
C ALA A 386 -9.76 -10.99 -5.19
N ASN A 387 -8.51 -10.50 -5.22
CA ASN A 387 -7.35 -11.17 -4.63
C ASN A 387 -7.07 -12.58 -5.20
N SER A 388 -7.54 -12.90 -6.42
CA SER A 388 -7.36 -14.21 -7.05
C SER A 388 -6.69 -14.10 -8.42
N PRO A 389 -5.61 -14.86 -8.70
CA PRO A 389 -4.92 -14.89 -9.99
C PRO A 389 -5.63 -15.81 -11.01
N GLN A 390 -6.94 -16.04 -10.87
CA GLN A 390 -7.68 -16.89 -11.80
C GLN A 390 -7.80 -16.23 -13.18
N PHE A 391 -7.46 -16.98 -14.24
CA PHE A 391 -7.59 -16.55 -15.62
C PHE A 391 -8.41 -17.57 -16.45
N PRO A 392 -9.42 -17.14 -17.24
CA PRO A 392 -9.92 -15.77 -17.36
C PRO A 392 -10.58 -15.28 -16.05
N PRO A 393 -10.49 -13.98 -15.75
CA PRO A 393 -11.09 -13.41 -14.54
C PRO A 393 -12.62 -13.39 -14.59
N PRO A 394 -13.28 -13.35 -13.42
CA PRO A 394 -14.74 -13.15 -13.34
C PRO A 394 -15.20 -11.86 -14.01
N GLN A 395 -16.40 -11.89 -14.58
CA GLN A 395 -17.02 -10.72 -15.19
C GLN A 395 -17.55 -9.73 -14.13
N PRO A 396 -17.52 -8.41 -14.40
CA PRO A 396 -16.99 -7.78 -15.62
C PRO A 396 -15.45 -7.72 -15.63
N SER A 397 -14.86 -7.98 -16.80
CA SER A 397 -13.45 -7.74 -17.09
C SER A 397 -13.29 -7.33 -18.56
N PHE A 398 -12.36 -6.44 -18.83
CA PHE A 398 -12.20 -5.81 -20.15
C PHE A 398 -10.86 -6.18 -20.77
N LEU A 399 -10.84 -6.27 -22.09
CA LEU A 399 -9.59 -6.31 -22.86
C LEU A 399 -9.05 -4.90 -22.99
N PRO A 400 -7.72 -4.70 -22.92
CA PRO A 400 -7.11 -3.41 -23.21
C PRO A 400 -7.49 -2.95 -24.63
N ALA A 401 -7.88 -1.67 -24.76
CA ALA A 401 -8.17 -1.03 -26.04
C ALA A 401 -6.98 -1.13 -27.01
#